data_AF-A0A523H0K2-F1
#
_entry.id   AF-A0A523H0K2-F1
#
_cell.length_a   1.000
_cell.length_b   1.000
_cell.length_c   1.000
_cell.angle_alpha   90.00
_cell.angle_beta   90.00
_cell.angle_gamma   90.00
#
_symmetry.space_group_name_H-M   'P 1'
#
loop_
_entity.id
_entity.type
_entity.pdbx_description
1 polymer ?
#
loop_
_entity_poly.entity_id
_entity_poly.type
_entity_poly.pdbx_seq_one_letter_code
_entity_poly.pdbx_strand_id
1 'polypeptide(L)'
;MKVKTILVSQPEPKIENSPYFDLIERQKVKIDFRPFIHVEGVSSKEVRTQKVDLTHYTAIILTSRNSVDHFFRIAEEMRFKVPDSMKYFCQSE
;
A
#
# COMPACT_ATOMS: atom_id res chain seq x y z
N MET A 1 -11.07 20.20 -28.15
CA MET A 1 -11.79 20.48 -26.88
C MET A 1 -10.78 20.94 -25.83
N LYS A 2 -11.08 21.95 -25.02
CA LYS A 2 -10.22 22.39 -23.90
C LYS A 2 -10.63 21.63 -22.64
N VAL A 3 -9.67 20.99 -21.97
CA VAL A 3 -9.90 20.31 -20.67
C VAL A 3 -10.19 21.36 -19.60
N LYS A 4 -11.24 21.14 -18.80
CA LYS A 4 -11.66 22.07 -17.72
C LYS A 4 -11.49 21.48 -16.32
N THR A 5 -11.55 20.15 -16.21
CA THR A 5 -11.57 19.41 -14.93
C THR A 5 -10.68 18.18 -15.04
N ILE A 6 -9.91 17.90 -13.98
CA ILE A 6 -9.05 16.73 -13.85
C ILE A 6 -9.40 16.03 -12.54
N LEU A 7 -9.57 14.71 -12.57
CA LEU A 7 -9.76 13.89 -11.37
C LEU A 7 -8.43 13.19 -11.06
N VAL A 8 -7.93 13.39 -9.84
CA VAL A 8 -6.71 12.73 -9.34
C VAL A 8 -7.13 11.71 -8.29
N SER A 9 -6.75 10.44 -8.52
CA SER A 9 -7.15 9.32 -7.66
C SER A 9 -6.32 9.19 -6.37
N GLN A 10 -5.46 10.16 -6.08
CA GLN A 10 -4.58 10.23 -4.91
C GLN A 10 -5.16 11.21 -3.88
N PRO A 11 -4.74 11.12 -2.60
CA PRO A 11 -5.07 12.11 -1.60
C PRO A 11 -4.61 13.51 -2.01
N GLU A 12 -5.32 14.52 -1.50
CA GLU A 12 -4.90 15.90 -1.69
C GLU A 12 -3.50 16.13 -1.08
N PRO A 13 -2.57 16.74 -1.83
CA PRO A 13 -1.25 17.06 -1.31
C PRO A 13 -1.34 18.00 -0.10
N LYS A 14 -0.60 17.69 0.96
CA LYS A 14 -0.51 18.56 2.15
C LYS A 14 0.57 19.64 2.04
N ILE A 15 1.38 19.59 0.98
CA ILE A 15 2.55 20.45 0.80
C ILE A 15 2.14 21.59 -0.14
N GLU A 16 2.37 22.84 0.28
CA GLU A 16 1.99 24.03 -0.48
C GLU A 16 2.67 24.10 -1.86
N ASN A 17 3.88 23.56 -2.01
CA ASN A 17 4.62 23.53 -3.28
C ASN A 17 4.28 22.32 -4.16
N SER A 18 3.04 21.85 -4.13
CA SER A 18 2.64 20.72 -4.96
C SER A 18 2.52 21.12 -6.44
N PRO A 19 3.03 20.33 -7.40
CA PRO A 19 2.88 20.60 -8.83
C PRO A 19 1.43 20.73 -9.29
N TYR A 20 0.48 20.16 -8.55
CA TYR A 20 -0.95 20.27 -8.85
C TYR A 20 -1.48 21.70 -8.66
N PHE A 21 -0.97 22.45 -7.68
CA PHE A 21 -1.38 23.83 -7.44
C PHE A 21 -0.87 24.75 -8.57
N ASP A 22 0.39 24.58 -8.99
CA ASP A 22 0.94 25.27 -10.16
C ASP A 22 0.12 24.99 -11.43
N LEU A 23 -0.34 23.75 -11.61
CA LEU A 23 -1.16 23.36 -12.76
C LEU A 23 -2.53 24.04 -12.77
N ILE A 24 -3.19 24.12 -11.60
CA ILE A 24 -4.47 24.82 -11.42
C ILE A 24 -4.32 26.28 -11.83
N GLU A 25 -3.29 26.97 -11.34
CA GLU A 25 -3.09 28.40 -11.62
C GLU A 25 -2.75 28.67 -13.08
N ARG A 26 -1.76 27.95 -13.64
CA ARG A 26 -1.26 28.22 -14.99
C ARG A 26 -2.26 27.83 -16.08
N GLN A 27 -2.96 26.72 -15.90
CA GLN A 27 -3.88 26.19 -16.92
C GLN A 27 -5.34 26.55 -16.68
N LYS A 28 -5.66 27.13 -15.51
CA LYS A 28 -7.03 27.48 -15.10
C LYS A 28 -7.97 26.28 -15.18
N VAL A 29 -7.50 25.14 -14.66
CA VAL A 29 -8.25 23.87 -14.59
C VAL A 29 -8.63 23.58 -13.15
N LYS A 30 -9.79 22.95 -12.94
CA LYS A 30 -10.18 22.42 -11.63
C LYS A 30 -9.57 21.04 -11.44
N ILE A 31 -8.98 20.78 -10.29
CA ILE A 31 -8.51 19.44 -9.91
C ILE A 31 -9.34 18.95 -8.72
N ASP A 32 -9.94 17.78 -8.85
CA ASP A 32 -10.64 17.08 -7.79
C ASP A 32 -9.75 15.92 -7.30
N PHE A 33 -9.42 15.89 -6.01
CA PHE A 33 -8.67 14.78 -5.40
C PHE A 33 -9.64 13.80 -4.75
N ARG A 34 -9.61 12.54 -5.18
CA ARG A 34 -10.46 11.49 -4.62
C ARG A 34 -9.67 10.18 -4.53
N PRO A 35 -9.20 9.79 -3.34
CA PRO A 35 -8.58 8.48 -3.14
C PRO A 35 -9.53 7.36 -3.59
N PHE A 36 -9.08 6.54 -4.53
CA PHE A 36 -9.86 5.36 -4.98
C PHE A 36 -9.53 4.10 -4.18
N ILE A 37 -8.40 4.11 -3.49
CA ILE A 37 -7.86 2.95 -2.80
C ILE A 37 -7.89 3.24 -1.31
N HIS A 38 -8.50 2.33 -0.57
CA HIS A 38 -8.41 2.25 0.88
C HIS A 38 -7.70 0.94 1.23
N VAL A 39 -6.73 1.01 2.13
CA VAL A 39 -5.97 -0.15 2.59
C VAL A 39 -6.41 -0.49 3.99
N GLU A 40 -6.94 -1.70 4.17
CA GLU A 40 -7.35 -2.24 5.45
C GLU A 40 -6.53 -3.48 5.78
N GLY A 41 -6.22 -3.66 7.06
CA GLY A 41 -5.53 -4.83 7.54
C GLY A 41 -6.48 -6.03 7.62
N VAL A 42 -6.07 -7.15 7.03
CA VAL A 42 -6.75 -8.43 7.23
C VAL A 42 -6.44 -8.96 8.63
N SER A 43 -7.41 -9.62 9.28
CA SER A 43 -7.23 -10.21 10.61
C SER A 43 -6.49 -11.55 10.57
N SER A 44 -5.78 -11.91 11.64
CA SER A 44 -5.17 -13.26 11.76
C SER A 44 -6.19 -14.40 11.64
N LYS A 45 -7.46 -14.18 12.01
CA LYS A 45 -8.54 -15.15 11.80
C LYS A 45 -8.76 -15.44 10.32
N GLU A 46 -8.85 -14.41 9.49
CA GLU A 46 -9.04 -14.54 8.04
C GLU A 46 -7.79 -15.10 7.34
N VAL A 47 -6.59 -14.81 7.85
CA VAL A 47 -5.38 -15.47 7.32
C VAL A 47 -5.40 -16.96 7.62
N ARG A 48 -5.82 -17.37 8.83
CA ARG A 48 -5.93 -18.80 9.19
C ARG A 48 -6.92 -19.56 8.31
N THR A 49 -7.98 -18.94 7.79
CA THR A 49 -8.94 -19.63 6.91
C THR A 49 -8.35 -19.99 5.55
N GLN A 50 -7.25 -19.34 5.13
CA GLN A 50 -6.51 -19.69 3.92
C GLN A 50 -5.73 -21.00 4.05
N LYS A 51 -5.61 -21.56 5.27
CA LYS A 51 -4.91 -22.83 5.56
C LYS A 51 -3.46 -22.86 5.06
N VAL A 52 -2.80 -21.70 5.10
CA VAL A 52 -1.37 -21.58 4.78
C VAL A 52 -0.57 -21.77 6.05
N ASP A 53 0.31 -22.77 6.06
CA ASP A 53 1.29 -22.97 7.14
C ASP A 53 2.62 -22.32 6.74
N LEU A 54 2.99 -21.24 7.43
CA LEU A 54 4.21 -20.48 7.17
C LEU A 54 5.49 -21.31 7.42
N THR A 55 5.43 -22.37 8.22
CA THR A 55 6.59 -23.23 8.52
C THR A 55 7.07 -24.04 7.32
N HIS A 56 6.22 -24.23 6.30
CA HIS A 56 6.55 -24.97 5.08
C HIS A 56 7.34 -24.14 4.05
N TYR A 57 7.55 -22.85 4.31
CA TYR A 57 8.19 -21.94 3.36
C TYR A 57 9.49 -21.38 3.94
N THR A 58 10.52 -21.31 3.09
CA THR A 58 11.83 -20.78 3.46
C THR A 58 12.05 -19.34 2.97
N ALA A 59 11.13 -18.84 2.14
CA ALA A 59 11.22 -17.52 1.53
C ALA A 59 9.83 -16.88 1.41
N ILE A 60 9.79 -15.55 1.53
CA ILE A 60 8.60 -14.72 1.37
C ILE A 60 8.88 -13.66 0.30
N ILE A 61 7.93 -13.47 -0.63
CA ILE A 61 7.97 -12.40 -1.63
C ILE A 61 7.02 -11.29 -1.17
N LEU A 62 7.56 -10.09 -1.03
CA LEU A 62 6.87 -8.89 -0.58
C LEU A 62 6.72 -7.93 -1.77
N THR A 63 5.50 -7.67 -2.19
CA THR A 63 5.20 -6.87 -3.39
C THR A 63 4.91 -5.40 -3.09
N SER A 64 4.83 -5.03 -1.80
CA SER A 64 4.62 -3.64 -1.37
C SER A 64 5.13 -3.43 0.05
N ARG A 65 5.34 -2.16 0.44
CA ARG A 65 5.63 -1.79 1.82
C ARG A 65 4.54 -2.23 2.79
N ASN A 66 3.26 -2.03 2.42
CA ASN A 66 2.14 -2.45 3.25
C ASN A 66 2.13 -3.97 3.50
N SER A 67 2.62 -4.77 2.54
CA SER A 67 2.73 -6.23 2.69
C SER A 67 3.79 -6.62 3.74
N VAL A 68 4.87 -5.84 3.87
CA VAL A 68 5.92 -6.07 4.87
C VAL A 68 5.33 -5.91 6.26
N ASP A 69 4.71 -4.76 6.53
CA ASP A 69 4.10 -4.46 7.83
C ASP A 69 2.99 -5.47 8.16
N HIS A 70 2.19 -5.83 7.17
CA HIS A 70 1.14 -6.83 7.33
C HIS A 70 1.70 -8.22 7.68
N PHE A 71 2.75 -8.68 7.00
CA PHE A 71 3.35 -9.98 7.25
C PHE A 71 3.85 -10.10 8.70
N PHE A 72 4.64 -9.13 9.18
CA PHE A 72 5.19 -9.19 10.54
C PHE A 72 4.10 -9.06 11.61
N ARG A 73 3.11 -8.18 11.40
CA ARG A 73 1.94 -8.10 12.29
C ARG A 73 1.23 -9.45 12.39
N ILE A 74 0.96 -10.09 11.26
CA ILE A 74 0.26 -11.39 11.22
C ILE A 74 1.11 -12.51 11.84
N ALA A 75 2.42 -12.53 11.57
CA ALA A 75 3.33 -13.51 12.16
C ALA A 75 3.29 -13.44 13.70
N GLU A 76 3.32 -12.23 14.26
CA GLU A 76 3.18 -11.98 15.70
C GLU A 76 1.83 -12.44 16.24
N GLU A 77 0.71 -12.00 15.62
CA GLU A 77 -0.64 -12.41 16.02
C GLU A 77 -0.86 -13.93 15.95
N MET A 78 -0.24 -14.59 14.97
CA MET A 78 -0.32 -16.03 14.80
C MET A 78 0.64 -16.80 15.71
N ARG A 79 1.50 -16.10 16.47
CA ARG A 79 2.60 -16.65 17.27
C ARG A 79 3.59 -17.48 16.44
N PHE A 80 3.74 -17.11 15.17
CA PHE A 80 4.74 -17.70 14.28
C PHE A 80 6.09 -17.02 14.54
N LYS A 81 7.04 -17.76 15.10
CA LYS A 81 8.41 -17.27 15.27
C LYS A 81 9.11 -17.31 13.91
N VAL A 82 9.29 -16.14 13.32
CA VAL A 82 9.99 -16.00 12.04
C VAL A 82 11.46 -16.42 12.20
N PRO A 83 11.95 -17.43 11.46
CA PRO A 83 13.34 -17.87 11.57
C PRO A 83 14.33 -16.84 11.00
N ASP A 84 15.50 -16.72 11.61
CA ASP A 84 16.59 -15.86 11.11
C ASP A 84 17.09 -16.29 9.72
N SER A 85 16.86 -17.55 9.34
CA SER A 85 17.19 -18.12 8.03
C SER A 85 16.17 -17.82 6.94
N MET A 86 15.02 -17.21 7.26
CA MET A 86 13.97 -16.89 6.30
C MET A 86 14.44 -15.80 5.32
N LYS A 87 14.27 -16.05 4.02
CA LYS A 87 14.67 -15.11 2.96
C LYS A 87 13.51 -14.19 2.57
N TYR A 88 13.80 -12.91 2.37
CA TYR A 88 12.82 -11.93 1.89
C TYR A 88 13.21 -11.42 0.51
N PHE A 89 12.25 -11.36 -0.39
CA PHE A 89 12.42 -10.78 -1.72
C PHE A 89 11.42 -9.64 -1.89
N CYS A 90 11.92 -8.42 -2.09
CA CYS A 90 11.06 -7.26 -2.33
C CYS A 90 11.04 -6.93 -3.82
N GLN A 91 9.86 -6.70 -4.38
CA GLN A 91 9.73 -6.36 -5.80
C GLN A 91 10.13 -4.90 -6.09
N SER A 92 9.98 -4.01 -5.12
CA SER A 92 10.35 -2.60 -5.22
C SER A 92 11.17 -2.17 -4.00
N GLU A 93 12.00 -1.15 -4.18
CA GLU A 93 12.70 -0.44 -3.09
C GLU A 93 11.73 0.31 -2.16
#